data_AF-A0A8J2KAN8-F1
#
_entry.id   AF-A0A8J2KAN8-F1
#
_cell.length_a   1.000
_cell.length_b   1.000
_cell.length_c   1.000
_cell.angle_alpha   90.00
_cell.angle_beta   90.00
_cell.angle_gamma   90.00
#
_symmetry.space_group_name_H-M   'P 1'
#
loop_
_entity.id
_entity.type
_entity.pdbx_description
1 polymer ?
#
loop_
_entity_poly.entity_id
_entity_poly.type
_entity_poly.pdbx_seq_one_letter_code
_entity_poly.pdbx_strand_id
1 'polypeptide(L)' 'MQVCEAHFKDEDIIRTESIYNPKTGERFTSKLSHPKLRPGAIPSILPDCPKYLSSGTSTKTRDGRALNSGLLLLALAQLP' A
#
# COMPACT_ATOMS: atom_id res chain seq x y z
N MET A 1 8.93 18.78 9.11
CA MET A 1 8.61 17.54 9.86
C MET A 1 9.04 16.37 8.99
N GLN A 2 9.91 15.52 9.50
CA GLN A 2 10.41 14.31 8.82
C GLN A 2 10.02 13.11 9.68
N VAL A 3 9.51 12.05 9.06
CA VAL A 3 9.06 10.83 9.74
C VAL A 3 9.89 9.64 9.25
N CYS A 4 10.17 8.68 10.13
CA CYS A 4 10.90 7.47 9.77
C CYS A 4 9.98 6.40 9.14
N GLU A 5 10.57 5.31 8.65
CA GLU A 5 9.85 4.23 7.98
C GLU A 5 8.80 3.52 8.87
N ALA A 6 8.95 3.57 10.20
CA ALA A 6 8.03 2.96 11.15
C ALA A 6 6.60 3.55 11.11
N HIS A 7 6.42 4.70 10.46
CA HIS A 7 5.11 5.33 10.28
C HIS A 7 4.34 4.82 9.05
N PHE A 8 4.98 4.00 8.22
CA PHE A 8 4.41 3.46 6.99
C PHE A 8 4.21 1.96 7.11
N LYS A 9 3.25 1.43 6.36
CA LYS A 9 3.10 -0.01 6.22
C LYS A 9 4.24 -0.55 5.37
N ASP A 10 4.61 -1.81 5.58
CA ASP A 10 5.67 -2.45 4.80
C ASP A 10 5.39 -2.47 3.29
N GLU A 11 4.11 -2.52 2.90
CA GLU A 11 3.68 -2.46 1.50
C GLU A 11 4.01 -1.12 0.81
N ASP A 12 4.14 -0.05 1.58
CA ASP A 12 4.48 1.29 1.10
C ASP A 12 6.00 1.53 1.01
N ILE A 13 6.82 0.60 1.49
CA ILE A 13 8.27 0.72 1.56
C ILE A 13 8.92 -0.19 0.51
N ILE A 14 9.61 0.42 -0.45
CA ILE A 14 10.40 -0.25 -1.48
C ILE A 14 11.81 -0.52 -0.94
N ARG A 15 12.13 -1.79 -0.69
CA ARG A 15 13.44 -2.23 -0.18
C ARG A 15 14.31 -2.92 -1.23
N THR A 16 13.74 -3.28 -2.37
CA THR A 16 14.43 -3.97 -3.46
C THR A 16 14.08 -3.35 -4.80
N GLU A 17 15.04 -3.38 -5.73
CA GLU A 17 14.83 -3.01 -7.13
C GLU A 17 15.27 -4.17 -8.01
N SER A 18 14.53 -4.38 -9.10
CA SER A 18 14.84 -5.43 -10.07
C SER A 18 15.06 -4.83 -11.45
N ILE A 19 16.17 -5.20 -12.09
CA ILE A 19 16.52 -4.80 -13.44
C ILE A 19 16.48 -6.04 -14.33
N TYR A 20 15.80 -5.94 -15.48
CA TYR A 20 15.75 -6.99 -16.47
C TYR A 20 16.78 -6.73 -17.57
N ASN A 21 17.58 -7.73 -17.90
CA ASN A 21 18.49 -7.69 -19.03
C ASN A 21 17.85 -8.38 -20.25
N PRO A 22 17.39 -7.63 -21.27
CA PRO A 22 16.72 -8.22 -22.43
C PRO A 22 17.63 -9.06 -23.31
N LYS A 23 18.96 -8.92 -23.19
CA LYS A 23 19.93 -9.69 -24.00
C LYS A 23 20.20 -11.07 -23.42
N THR A 24 20.25 -11.19 -22.08
CA THR A 24 20.52 -12.47 -21.41
C THR A 24 19.24 -13.15 -20.91
N GLY A 25 18.12 -12.42 -20.84
CA GLY A 25 16.86 -12.91 -20.27
C GLY A 25 16.86 -12.94 -18.73
N GLU A 26 17.92 -12.44 -18.08
CA GLU A 26 18.08 -12.51 -16.64
C GLU A 26 17.45 -11.31 -15.93
N ARG A 27 16.98 -11.54 -14.70
CA ARG A 27 16.52 -10.49 -13.79
C ARG A 27 17.47 -10.40 -12.60
N PHE A 28 18.04 -9.23 -12.40
CA PHE A 28 18.89 -8.90 -11.27
C PHE A 28 18.07 -8.16 -10.23
N THR A 29 17.93 -8.74 -9.04
CA THR A 29 17.27 -8.08 -7.91
C THR A 29 18.29 -7.75 -6.85
N SER A 30 18.37 -6.49 -6.45
CA SER A 30 19.25 -6.03 -5.38
C SER A 30 18.45 -5.36 -4.26
N LYS A 31 19.01 -5.42 -3.04
CA LYS A 31 18.51 -4.65 -1.90
C LYS A 31 19.01 -3.22 -2.01
N LEU A 32 18.13 -2.27 -1.75
CA LEU A 32 18.49 -0.86 -1.66
C LEU A 32 19.20 -0.60 -0.34
N SER A 33 20.30 0.17 -0.39
CA SER A 33 20.96 0.68 0.82
C SER A 33 20.07 1.68 1.57
N HIS A 34 19.23 2.40 0.84
CA HIS A 34 18.25 3.34 1.36
C HIS A 34 16.87 2.96 0.80
N PRO A 35 15.95 2.45 1.65
CA PRO A 35 14.58 2.19 1.25
C PRO A 35 13.89 3.45 0.74
N LYS A 36 12.99 3.29 -0.23
CA LYS A 36 12.21 4.37 -0.82
C LYS A 36 10.74 4.20 -0.46
N LEU A 37 10.01 5.29 -0.32
CA LEU A 37 8.55 5.22 -0.21
C LEU A 37 7.93 5.08 -1.60
N ARG A 38 6.83 4.32 -1.68
CA ARG A 38 5.97 4.35 -2.87
C ARG A 38 5.46 5.77 -3.10
N PRO A 39 5.33 6.21 -4.36
CA PRO A 39 4.73 7.51 -4.67
C PRO A 39 3.33 7.62 -4.05
N GLY A 40 3.09 8.69 -3.29
CA GLY A 40 1.80 8.91 -2.62
C GLY A 40 1.59 8.12 -1.32
N ALA A 41 2.61 7.42 -0.80
CA ALA A 41 2.53 6.77 0.51
C ALA A 41 2.23 7.82 1.61
N ILE A 42 1.23 7.52 2.45
CA ILE A 42 0.81 8.37 3.56
C ILE A 42 1.14 7.66 4.87
N PRO A 43 1.81 8.33 5.84
CA PRO A 43 2.06 7.75 7.15
C PRO A 43 0.72 7.46 7.84
N SER A 44 0.53 6.21 8.26
CA SER A 44 -0.71 5.74 8.88
C SER A 44 -0.49 5.02 10.20
N ILE A 45 0.78 4.74 10.56
CA ILE A 45 1.14 4.09 11.81
C ILE A 45 1.58 5.16 12.82
N LEU A 46 0.94 5.11 13.98
CA LEU A 46 1.26 5.92 15.16
C LEU A 46 1.91 4.99 16.20
N PRO A 47 3.25 4.84 16.21
CA PRO A 47 3.95 3.78 16.95
C PRO A 47 3.73 3.84 18.46
N ASP A 48 3.54 5.04 19.02
CA ASP A 48 3.29 5.25 20.47
C ASP A 48 1.80 5.35 20.81
N CYS A 49 0.92 5.01 19.87
CA CYS A 49 -0.52 5.05 20.05
C CYS A 49 -1.13 3.65 19.97
N PRO A 50 -2.26 3.40 20.65
CA PRO A 50 -3.01 2.16 20.47
C PRO A 50 -3.30 1.85 19.00
N LYS A 51 -3.16 0.57 18.63
CA LYS A 51 -3.28 0.10 17.23
C LYS A 51 -4.59 0.51 16.54
N TYR A 52 -5.68 0.65 17.30
CA TYR A 52 -6.99 1.05 16.76
C TYR A 52 -7.00 2.47 16.15
N LEU A 53 -6.03 3.32 16.49
CA LEU A 53 -5.86 4.65 15.88
C LEU A 53 -5.08 4.61 14.56
N SER A 54 -4.30 3.55 14.33
CA SER A 54 -3.55 3.33 13.08
C SER A 54 -4.34 2.50 12.06
N SER A 55 -5.44 1.87 12.47
CA SER A 55 -6.35 1.15 11.58
C SER A 55 -7.26 2.13 10.85
N GLY A 56 -6.75 2.76 9.79
CA GLY A 56 -7.56 3.52 8.85
C GLY A 56 -8.43 2.61 7.98
N THR A 57 -9.57 2.13 8.49
CA THR A 57 -10.69 1.81 7.59
C THR A 57 -11.25 3.15 7.13
N SER A 58 -10.89 3.58 5.91
CA SER A 58 -11.55 4.71 5.27
C SER A 58 -13.02 4.35 5.04
N THR A 59 -13.86 4.67 6.00
CA THR A 59 -15.31 4.65 5.84
C THR A 59 -15.88 5.82 6.61
N LYS A 60 -15.82 7.02 6.00
CA LYS A 60 -16.89 8.05 6.03
C LYS A 60 -16.75 8.95 4.80
N THR A 61 -17.35 8.53 3.68
CA THR A 61 -17.93 9.51 2.76
C THR A 61 -18.96 10.32 3.55
N ARG A 62 -19.05 11.64 3.32
CA ARG A 62 -20.08 12.48 3.94
C ARG A 62 -21.51 12.11 3.50
N ASP A 63 -21.63 11.14 2.59
CA ASP A 63 -22.87 10.48 2.22
C ASP A 63 -22.69 8.96 2.38
N GLY A 64 -23.33 8.40 3.40
CA GLY A 64 -23.12 7.03 3.86
C GLY A 64 -23.59 5.97 2.87
N ARG A 65 -22.72 5.54 1.96
CA ARG A 65 -22.77 4.24 1.28
C ARG A 65 -21.36 3.71 1.06
N ALA A 66 -20.91 2.86 1.97
CA ALA A 66 -19.68 2.10 1.77
C ALA A 66 -19.97 0.96 0.79
N LEU A 67 -19.34 0.99 -0.38
CA LEU A 67 -19.25 -0.18 -1.25
C LEU A 67 -18.07 -1.02 -0.76
N ASN A 68 -18.39 -2.10 -0.06
CA ASN A 68 -17.45 -3.17 0.23
C ASN A 68 -17.04 -3.85 -1.09
N SER A 69 -15.74 -4.00 -1.30
CA SER A 69 -15.13 -4.60 -2.50
C SER A 69 -15.61 -6.02 -2.80
N GLY A 70 -16.21 -6.72 -1.82
CA GLY A 70 -16.86 -8.01 -2.01
C GLY A 70 -18.23 -7.96 -2.68
N LEU A 71 -18.97 -6.84 -2.61
CA LEU A 71 -20.27 -6.72 -3.30
C LEU A 71 -20.13 -6.37 -4.79
N LEU A 72 -19.02 -5.73 -5.18
CA LEU A 72 -18.81 -5.32 -6.58
C LEU A 72 -18.59 -6.51 -7.51
N LEU A 73 -17.98 -7.60 -7.01
CA LEU A 73 -17.77 -8.83 -7.79
C LEU A 73 -19.06 -9.64 -7.99
N LEU A 74 -20.02 -9.59 -7.05
CA LEU A 74 -21.32 -10.25 -7.23
C LEU A 74 -22.24 -9.48 -8.18
N ALA A 75 -22.13 -8.16 -8.24
CA ALA A 75 -23.01 -7.32 -9.06
C ALA A 75 -22.74 -7.42 -10.58
N LEU A 76 -21.54 -7.84 -10.99
CA LEU A 76 -21.17 -7.98 -12.41
C LEU A 76 -21.56 -9.34 -13.00
N ALA A 77 -22.02 -10.29 -12.19
CA ALA A 77 -22.39 -11.64 -12.62
C ALA A 77 -23.88 -11.81 -12.95
N GLN A 78 -24.68 -10.74 -12.87
CA GLN A 78 -26.14 -10.79 -13.01
C GLN A 78 -26.70 -9.72 -13.97
N LEU A 79 -26.08 -9.57 -15.14
CA LEU A 79 -26.69 -8.86 -16.27
C LEU A 79 -26.91 -9.85 -17.43
N PRO A 80 -28.09 -9.83 -18.08
CA PRO A 80 -28.39 -10.70 -19.23
C PRO A 80 -27.54 -10.39 -20.46
#